data_AF-A0A538L6T8-F1
#
_entry.id   AF-A0A538L6T8-F1
#
_cell.length_a   1.000
_cell.length_b   1.000
_cell.length_c   1.000
_cell.angle_alpha   90.00
_cell.angle_beta   90.00
_cell.angle_gamma   90.00
#
_symmetry.space_group_name_H-M   'P 1'
#
loop_
_entity.id
_entity.type
_entity.pdbx_description
1 polymer ?
#
loop_
_entity_poly.entity_id
_entity_poly.type
_entity_poly.pdbx_seq_one_letter_code
_entity_poly.pdbx_strand_id
1 'polypeptide(L)' 'MTTYISDRTAQRLADIDERERQAWEAYSDSLRGLEGKDYENAEGESWDRLQKRLRQLGDERQLVAGA' A
#
# COMPACT_ATOMS: atom_id res chain seq x y z
N MET A 1 -8.61 -31.63 0.36
CA MET A 1 -9.23 -30.55 1.15
C MET A 1 -8.18 -29.52 1.57
N THR A 2 -7.30 -29.11 0.65
CA THR A 2 -6.20 -28.14 0.87
C THR A 2 -6.24 -27.00 -0.14
N THR A 3 -6.86 -27.22 -1.31
CA THR A 3 -7.04 -26.24 -2.40
C THR A 3 -7.76 -24.95 -1.95
N TYR A 4 -8.73 -25.03 -1.05
CA TYR A 4 -9.50 -23.88 -0.57
C TYR A 4 -8.67 -22.90 0.28
N ILE A 5 -7.68 -23.41 1.02
CA ILE A 5 -6.80 -22.57 1.84
C ILE A 5 -5.84 -21.78 0.92
N SER A 6 -5.29 -22.45 -0.11
CA SER A 6 -4.41 -21.80 -1.09
C SER A 6 -5.09 -20.70 -1.91
N ASP A 7 -6.35 -20.91 -2.32
CA ASP A 7 -7.13 -19.91 -3.06
C ASP A 7 -7.42 -18.66 -2.20
N ARG A 8 -7.79 -18.86 -0.93
CA ARG A 8 -8.03 -17.77 0.01
C ARG A 8 -6.76 -16.97 0.33
N THR A 9 -5.62 -17.64 0.46
CA THR A 9 -4.32 -16.98 0.65
C THR A 9 -3.94 -16.16 -0.58
N ALA A 10 -4.11 -16.73 -1.79
CA ALA A 10 -3.86 -16.00 -3.03
C ALA A 10 -4.75 -14.76 -3.17
N GLN A 11 -6.04 -14.87 -2.82
CA GLN A 11 -6.97 -13.73 -2.88
C GLN A 11 -6.62 -12.65 -1.86
N ARG A 12 -6.15 -13.01 -0.66
CA ARG A 12 -5.67 -12.03 0.32
C ARG A 12 -4.39 -11.33 -0.12
N LEU A 13 -3.45 -12.05 -0.75
CA LEU A 13 -2.25 -11.43 -1.31
C LEU A 13 -2.62 -10.45 -2.43
N ALA A 14 -3.58 -10.80 -3.29
CA ALA A 14 -4.07 -9.90 -4.34
C ALA A 14 -4.74 -8.63 -3.77
N ASP A 15 -5.51 -8.74 -2.69
CA ASP A 15 -6.09 -7.57 -1.99
C ASP A 15 -5.01 -6.64 -1.44
N ILE A 16 -3.96 -7.21 -0.84
CA ILE A 16 -2.81 -6.44 -0.33
C ILE A 16 -2.11 -5.70 -1.46
N ASP A 17 -1.88 -6.37 -2.60
CA ASP A 17 -1.26 -5.77 -3.79
C ASP A 17 -2.11 -4.62 -4.36
N GLU A 18 -3.43 -4.78 -4.37
CA GLU A 18 -4.35 -3.72 -4.80
C GLU A 18 -4.29 -2.50 -3.87
N ARG A 19 -4.31 -2.73 -2.56
CA ARG A 19 -4.20 -1.67 -1.55
C ARG A 19 -2.83 -0.97 -1.58
N GLU A 20 -1.78 -1.69 -1.97
CA GLU A 20 -0.45 -1.13 -2.21
C GLU A 20 -0.49 -0.15 -3.39
N ARG A 21 -1.09 -0.55 -4.51
CA ARG A 21 -1.27 0.33 -5.68
C ARG A 21 -2.10 1.57 -5.35
N GLN A 22 -3.22 1.39 -4.64
CA GLN A 22 -4.07 2.52 -4.22
C GLN A 22 -3.30 3.52 -3.33
N ALA A 23 -2.40 3.04 -2.45
CA ALA A 23 -1.58 3.91 -1.63
C ALA A 23 -0.59 4.75 -2.48
N TRP A 24 0.00 4.14 -3.51
CA TRP A 24 0.84 4.85 -4.47
C TRP A 24 0.06 5.85 -5.33
N GLU A 25 -1.14 5.50 -5.77
CA GLU A 25 -2.02 6.43 -6.49
C GLU A 25 -2.40 7.62 -5.62
N ALA A 26 -2.76 7.40 -4.36
CA ALA A 26 -3.07 8.48 -3.42
C ALA A 26 -1.87 9.42 -3.17
N TYR A 27 -0.64 8.87 -3.09
CA TYR A 27 0.57 9.67 -3.01
C TYR A 27 0.80 10.51 -4.27
N SER A 28 0.65 9.91 -5.46
CA SER A 28 0.83 10.65 -6.70
C SER A 28 -0.24 11.72 -6.90
N ASP A 29 -1.47 11.45 -6.48
CA ASP A 29 -2.60 12.39 -6.56
C ASP A 29 -2.43 13.55 -5.58
N SER A 30 -1.96 13.29 -4.36
CA SER A 30 -1.73 14.34 -3.36
C SER A 30 -0.64 15.34 -3.74
N LEU A 31 0.27 14.96 -4.65
CA LEU A 31 1.33 15.82 -5.20
C LEU A 31 0.99 16.40 -6.56
N ARG A 32 -0.06 15.90 -7.21
CA ARG A 32 -0.43 16.33 -8.55
C ARG A 32 -0.89 17.79 -8.53
N GLY A 33 -0.26 18.61 -9.36
CA GLY A 33 -0.61 20.02 -9.50
C GLY A 33 -0.10 20.91 -8.37
N LEU A 34 0.68 20.37 -7.44
CA LEU A 34 1.43 21.16 -6.47
C LEU A 34 2.80 21.52 -7.05
N GLU A 35 3.25 22.74 -6.77
CA GLU A 35 4.55 23.24 -7.20
C GLU A 35 5.22 24.04 -6.08
N GLY A 36 6.56 24.15 -6.14
CA GLY A 36 7.35 24.92 -5.19
C GLY A 36 7.13 24.48 -3.74
N LYS A 37 6.90 25.44 -2.85
CA LYS A 37 6.84 25.19 -1.40
C LYS A 37 5.64 24.33 -0.98
N ASP A 38 4.55 24.37 -1.74
CA ASP A 38 3.37 23.53 -1.47
C ASP A 38 3.65 22.07 -1.82
N TYR A 39 4.42 21.82 -2.90
CA TYR A 39 4.91 20.48 -3.23
C TYR A 39 5.84 19.96 -2.13
N GLU A 40 6.84 20.75 -1.71
CA GLU A 40 7.83 20.31 -0.71
C GLU A 40 7.17 19.93 0.63
N ASN A 41 6.19 20.72 1.09
CA ASN A 41 5.45 20.42 2.32
C ASN A 41 4.57 19.16 2.15
N ALA A 42 3.81 19.09 1.06
CA ALA A 42 2.90 17.98 0.82
C ALA A 42 3.64 16.67 0.54
N GLU A 43 4.82 16.72 -0.07
CA GLU A 43 5.68 15.56 -0.34
C GLU A 43 6.09 14.89 0.96
N GLY A 44 6.59 15.65 1.94
CA GLY A 44 6.98 15.09 3.24
C GLY A 44 5.83 14.38 3.95
N GLU A 45 4.67 15.04 4.04
CA GLU A 45 3.49 14.46 4.70
C GLU A 45 2.88 13.28 3.95
N SER A 46 2.88 13.33 2.61
CA SER A 46 2.33 12.27 1.76
C SER A 46 3.28 11.06 1.74
N TRP A 47 4.58 11.30 1.76
CA TRP A 47 5.60 10.27 1.83
C TRP A 47 5.58 9.52 3.15
N ASP A 48 5.51 10.21 4.29
CA ASP A 48 5.38 9.56 5.61
C ASP A 48 4.11 8.69 5.68
N ARG A 49 2.99 9.18 5.16
CA ARG A 49 1.74 8.42 5.06
C ARG A 49 1.89 7.17 4.20
N LEU A 50 2.51 7.29 3.03
CA LEU A 50 2.77 6.16 2.13
C LEU A 50 3.66 5.12 2.82
N GLN A 51 4.78 5.53 3.41
CA GLN A 51 5.71 4.60 4.06
C GLN A 51 5.06 3.84 5.21
N LYS A 52 4.27 4.52 6.05
CA LYS A 52 3.50 3.88 7.12
C LYS A 52 2.52 2.85 6.55
N ARG A 53 1.84 3.19 5.45
CA ARG A 53 0.88 2.30 4.81
C ARG A 53 1.54 1.07 4.19
N LEU A 54 2.65 1.25 3.47
CA LEU A 54 3.41 0.16 2.88
C LEU A 54 3.97 -0.79 3.94
N ARG A 55 4.43 -0.26 5.09
CA ARG A 55 4.89 -1.10 6.20
C ARG A 55 3.77 -1.98 6.74
N GLN A 56 2.59 -1.40 7.00
CA GLN A 56 1.42 -2.18 7.45
C GLN A 56 1.02 -3.27 6.46
N LEU A 57 1.02 -2.96 5.16
CA LEU A 57 0.70 -3.93 4.11
C LEU A 57 1.76 -5.03 4.00
N GLY A 58 3.04 -4.69 4.18
CA GLY A 58 4.14 -5.65 4.24
C GLY A 58 4.00 -6.62 5.41
N ASP A 59 3.68 -6.11 6.60
CA ASP A 59 3.43 -6.92 7.80
C ASP A 59 2.22 -7.86 7.57
N GLU A 60 1.13 -7.34 6.98
CA GLU A 60 -0.05 -8.13 6.61
C GLU A 60 0.30 -9.23 5.58
N ARG A 61 1.13 -8.91 4.58
CA ARG A 61 1.60 -9.88 3.58
C ARG A 61 2.40 -11.00 4.22
N GLN A 62 3.29 -10.69 5.16
CA GLN A 62 4.07 -11.71 5.88
C GLN A 62 3.18 -12.62 6.72
N LEU A 63 2.17 -12.07 7.38
CA LEU A 63 1.20 -12.87 8.14
C LEU A 63 0.38 -13.79 7.25
N VAL A 64 -0.01 -13.33 6.06
CA VAL A 64 -0.78 -14.13 5.08
C VAL A 64 0.09 -15.19 4.41
N ALA A 65 1.34 -14.89 4.08
CA ALA A 65 2.26 -15.82 3.43
C ALA A 65 2.88 -16.84 4.41
N GLY A 66 2.96 -16.50 5.69
CA GLY A 66 3.48 -17.38 6.75
C GLY A 66 2.41 -18.22 7.46
N ALA A 67 1.12 -18.05 7.13
CA ALA A 67 -0.02 -18.79 7.67
C ALA A 67 -0.49 -19.90 6.72
#